data_AF-A0A1W0E5G9-F1
#
_entry.id   AF-A0A1W0E5G9-F1
#
_cell.length_a   1.000
_cell.length_b   1.000
_cell.length_c   1.000
_cell.angle_alpha   90.00
_cell.angle_beta   90.00
_cell.angle_gamma   90.00
#
_symmetry.space_group_name_H-M   'P 1'
#
loop_
_entity.id
_entity.type
_entity.pdbx_description
1 polymer ?
#
loop_
_entity_poly.entity_id
_entity_poly.type
_entity_poly.pdbx_seq_one_letter_code
_entity_poly.pdbx_strand_id
1 'polypeptide(L)'
;MNNTVLNIISSIFCNAAEYLLIAARVIMLRKVIKTRSVSGLSLKTNLLYLITYCLRYLHLRHWFRYSWRIIYANIIKSIFIGYQTVMVFFIFYKYNKTYNKRYDNFPITVLLAVGGIVGLLVTRASFWSYYEELCYNISLVLESVAILPQLVMTQETEDCESMTGHYIITLGLYRACYLIHFVILRMQRRGIDMFMIITALVQTGLYIDFFYVYYSYVFTNKESGINIERKVKEEKNKNEFGFGEMQGLNSMNYTKRV
;
A
#
# COMPACT_ATOMS: atom_id res chain seq x y z
N MET A 1 -6.68 21.45 -27.08
CA MET A 1 -7.58 21.29 -25.91
C MET A 1 -7.54 22.57 -25.09
N ASN A 2 -8.67 23.23 -24.81
CA ASN A 2 -8.68 24.52 -24.11
C ASN A 2 -8.04 24.42 -22.71
N ASN A 3 -7.22 25.40 -22.33
CA ASN A 3 -6.55 25.46 -21.02
C ASN A 3 -7.54 25.34 -19.84
N THR A 4 -8.78 25.82 -20.01
CA THR A 4 -9.88 25.67 -19.04
C THR A 4 -10.30 24.22 -18.83
N VAL A 5 -10.38 23.42 -19.90
CA VAL A 5 -10.76 22.00 -19.83
C VAL A 5 -9.67 21.21 -19.12
N LEU A 6 -8.40 21.45 -19.46
CA LEU A 6 -7.25 20.85 -18.78
C LEU A 6 -7.23 21.18 -17.29
N ASN A 7 -7.61 22.41 -16.89
CA ASN A 7 -7.71 22.80 -15.49
C ASN A 7 -8.77 21.99 -14.74
N ILE A 8 -9.97 21.87 -15.30
CA ILE A 8 -11.07 21.13 -14.68
C ILE A 8 -10.67 19.66 -14.50
N ILE A 9 -10.12 19.04 -15.55
CA ILE A 9 -9.63 17.65 -15.51
C ILE A 9 -8.56 17.49 -14.43
N SER A 10 -7.57 18.38 -14.40
CA SER A 10 -6.50 18.37 -13.40
C SER A 10 -7.03 18.46 -11.97
N SER A 11 -8.00 19.35 -11.72
CA SER A 11 -8.63 19.48 -10.40
C SER A 11 -9.44 18.25 -9.99
N ILE A 12 -10.15 17.61 -10.93
CA ILE A 12 -10.88 16.37 -10.67
C ILE A 12 -9.92 15.27 -10.24
N PHE A 13 -8.81 15.07 -10.95
CA PHE A 13 -7.81 14.07 -10.60
C PHE A 13 -7.15 14.34 -9.24
N CYS A 14 -6.87 15.61 -8.92
CA CYS A 14 -6.35 15.99 -7.60
C CYS A 14 -7.31 15.61 -6.48
N ASN A 15 -8.57 16.03 -6.60
CA ASN A 15 -9.59 15.76 -5.58
C ASN A 15 -9.84 14.25 -5.43
N ALA A 16 -9.93 13.52 -6.55
CA ALA A 16 -10.06 12.07 -6.54
C ALA A 16 -8.90 11.39 -5.81
N ALA A 17 -7.66 11.86 -6.04
CA ALA A 17 -6.50 11.34 -5.35
C ALA A 17 -6.57 11.58 -3.83
N GLU A 18 -6.99 12.77 -3.39
CA GLU A 18 -7.16 13.06 -1.97
C GLU A 18 -8.21 12.15 -1.31
N TYR A 19 -9.36 11.94 -1.96
CA TYR A 19 -10.41 11.06 -1.45
C TYR A 19 -9.97 9.60 -1.37
N LEU A 20 -9.31 9.09 -2.41
CA LEU A 20 -8.77 7.72 -2.44
C LEU A 20 -7.75 7.51 -1.32
N LEU A 21 -6.88 8.50 -1.13
CA LEU A 21 -5.85 8.45 -0.12
C LEU A 21 -6.43 8.43 1.30
N ILE A 22 -7.46 9.24 1.58
CA ILE A 22 -8.22 9.20 2.84
C ILE A 22 -8.91 7.84 3.00
N ALA A 23 -9.56 7.35 1.94
CA ALA A 23 -10.25 6.06 1.96
C ALA A 23 -9.29 4.91 2.30
N ALA A 24 -8.11 4.86 1.69
CA ALA A 24 -7.09 3.85 1.99
C ALA A 24 -6.73 3.83 3.49
N ARG A 25 -6.49 5.00 4.08
CA ARG A 25 -6.13 5.14 5.51
C ARG A 25 -7.28 4.71 6.42
N VAL A 26 -8.52 5.05 6.07
CA VAL A 26 -9.73 4.65 6.81
C VAL A 26 -9.97 3.15 6.72
N ILE A 27 -9.86 2.54 5.54
CA ILE A 27 -10.00 1.09 5.33
C ILE A 27 -8.99 0.34 6.23
N MET A 28 -7.73 0.79 6.18
CA MET A 28 -6.65 0.20 6.95
C MET A 28 -6.84 0.34 8.46
N LEU A 29 -7.29 1.52 8.93
CA LEU A 29 -7.61 1.74 10.34
C LEU A 29 -8.75 0.83 10.82
N ARG A 30 -9.84 0.79 10.04
CA ARG A 30 -11.02 -0.02 10.34
C ARG A 30 -10.66 -1.49 10.42
N LYS A 31 -9.80 -1.98 9.52
CA LYS A 31 -9.26 -3.35 9.55
C LYS A 31 -8.63 -3.63 10.91
N VAL A 32 -7.66 -2.83 11.34
CA VAL A 32 -6.93 -3.06 12.60
C VAL A 32 -7.84 -2.97 13.82
N ILE A 33 -8.78 -2.01 13.84
CA ILE A 33 -9.72 -1.86 14.96
C ILE A 33 -10.68 -3.06 15.04
N LYS A 34 -11.24 -3.50 13.90
CA LYS A 34 -12.25 -4.57 13.86
C LYS A 34 -11.63 -5.95 14.12
N THR A 35 -10.49 -6.24 13.51
CA THR A 35 -9.82 -7.54 13.63
C THR A 35 -8.99 -7.67 14.90
N ARG A 36 -8.65 -6.54 15.56
CA ARG A 36 -7.74 -6.49 16.72
C ARG A 36 -6.40 -7.18 16.44
N SER A 37 -6.00 -7.21 15.16
CA SER A 37 -4.83 -7.90 14.65
C SER A 37 -4.05 -6.97 13.73
N VAL A 38 -2.74 -7.15 13.74
CA VAL A 38 -1.79 -6.46 12.83
C VAL A 38 -1.03 -7.47 11.96
N SER A 39 -1.60 -8.67 11.77
CA SER A 39 -1.05 -9.67 10.84
C SER A 39 -0.96 -9.08 9.42
N GLY A 40 0.15 -9.39 8.74
CA GLY A 40 0.43 -8.92 7.39
C GLY A 40 0.76 -7.43 7.25
N LEU A 41 1.05 -6.73 8.36
CA LEU A 41 1.44 -5.31 8.33
C LEU A 41 2.89 -5.10 8.73
N SER A 42 3.61 -4.34 7.91
CA SER A 42 4.99 -3.95 8.14
C SER A 42 5.03 -2.75 9.08
N LEU A 43 5.72 -2.91 10.21
CA LEU A 43 6.03 -1.81 11.13
C LEU A 43 6.96 -0.82 10.44
N LYS A 44 7.94 -1.33 9.69
CA LYS A 44 8.96 -0.54 8.98
C LYS A 44 8.36 0.43 7.97
N THR A 45 7.36 -0.01 7.21
CA THR A 45 6.62 0.87 6.28
C THR A 45 5.89 1.98 7.03
N ASN A 46 5.21 1.63 8.12
CA ASN A 46 4.48 2.61 8.92
C ASN A 46 5.43 3.64 9.59
N LEU A 47 6.61 3.21 10.01
CA LEU A 47 7.66 4.08 10.54
C LEU A 47 8.21 5.02 9.45
N LEU A 48 8.50 4.50 8.25
CA LEU A 48 8.97 5.30 7.11
C LEU A 48 7.95 6.37 6.72
N TYR A 49 6.67 6.00 6.63
CA TYR A 49 5.62 6.98 6.39
C TYR A 49 5.53 8.04 7.50
N LEU A 50 5.69 7.66 8.78
CA LEU A 50 5.72 8.62 9.88
C LEU A 50 6.88 9.61 9.72
N ILE A 51 8.09 9.12 9.45
CA ILE A 51 9.27 9.95 9.20
C ILE A 51 9.02 10.88 8.01
N THR A 52 8.47 10.38 6.91
CA THR A 52 8.18 11.20 5.72
C THR A 52 7.19 12.32 6.02
N TYR A 53 6.13 12.05 6.77
CA TYR A 53 5.15 13.07 7.14
C TYR A 53 5.73 14.08 8.12
N CYS A 54 6.54 13.63 9.09
CA CYS A 54 7.25 14.54 9.98
C CYS A 54 8.16 15.47 9.19
N LEU A 55 9.00 14.95 8.29
CA LEU A 55 9.90 15.78 7.46
C LEU A 55 9.13 16.75 6.55
N ARG A 56 8.02 16.30 5.96
CA ARG A 56 7.23 17.12 5.02
C ARG A 56 6.43 18.22 5.71
N TYR A 57 5.92 17.95 6.90
CA TYR A 57 5.00 18.83 7.60
C TYR A 57 5.66 19.56 8.78
N LEU A 58 6.97 19.37 9.02
CA LEU A 58 7.78 20.11 10.03
C LEU A 58 7.81 21.63 9.80
N HIS A 59 7.27 22.11 8.69
CA HIS A 59 7.28 23.51 8.31
C HIS A 59 6.31 24.34 9.16
N LEU A 60 6.74 24.70 10.39
CA LEU A 60 5.97 25.56 11.30
C LEU A 60 5.90 27.03 10.84
N ARG A 61 6.76 27.48 9.94
CA ARG A 61 6.82 28.90 9.52
C ARG A 61 5.54 29.39 8.83
N HIS A 62 4.78 28.48 8.19
CA HIS A 62 3.49 28.81 7.58
C HIS A 62 2.28 28.55 8.49
N TRP A 63 2.46 27.95 9.67
CA TRP A 63 1.34 27.70 10.61
C TRP A 63 0.70 29.00 11.09
N PHE A 64 1.50 30.05 11.26
CA PHE A 64 1.06 31.34 11.79
C PHE A 64 0.43 32.27 10.74
N ARG A 65 0.23 31.81 9.49
CA ARG A 65 -0.38 32.64 8.45
C ARG A 65 -1.90 32.44 8.43
N TYR A 66 -2.63 33.42 8.94
CA TYR A 66 -4.08 33.41 9.09
C TYR A 66 -4.81 33.51 7.73
N SER A 67 -4.97 32.37 7.06
CA SER A 67 -5.90 32.22 5.93
C SER A 67 -6.65 30.91 6.08
N TRP A 68 -7.97 30.92 5.85
CA TRP A 68 -8.85 29.75 5.97
C TRP A 68 -8.32 28.50 5.24
N ARG A 69 -7.74 28.69 4.05
CA ARG A 69 -7.13 27.61 3.26
C ARG A 69 -5.93 26.95 3.95
N ILE A 70 -5.11 27.75 4.64
CA ILE A 70 -3.90 27.27 5.33
C ILE A 70 -4.29 26.50 6.58
N ILE A 71 -5.28 27.00 7.33
CA ILE A 71 -5.83 26.34 8.52
C ILE A 71 -6.38 24.95 8.15
N TYR A 72 -7.23 24.88 7.12
CA TYR A 72 -7.77 23.61 6.63
C TYR A 72 -6.67 22.63 6.26
N ALA A 73 -5.67 23.07 5.48
CA ALA A 73 -4.56 22.21 5.09
C ALA A 73 -3.74 21.72 6.29
N ASN A 74 -3.54 22.56 7.31
CA ASN A 74 -2.81 22.16 8.52
C ASN A 74 -3.60 21.15 9.37
N ILE A 75 -4.93 21.26 9.46
CA ILE A 75 -5.78 20.27 10.13
C ILE A 75 -5.62 18.90 9.45
N ILE A 76 -5.73 18.85 8.12
CA ILE A 76 -5.59 17.61 7.35
C ILE A 76 -4.20 16.99 7.54
N LYS A 77 -3.13 17.78 7.51
CA LYS A 77 -1.76 17.31 7.77
C LYS A 77 -1.62 16.71 9.17
N SER A 78 -2.16 17.38 10.20
CA SER A 78 -2.14 16.90 11.58
C SER A 78 -2.90 15.58 11.74
N ILE A 79 -4.04 15.43 11.05
CA ILE A 79 -4.80 14.17 11.03
C ILE A 79 -3.97 13.03 10.43
N PHE A 80 -3.22 13.27 9.35
CA PHE A 80 -2.38 12.23 8.75
C PHE A 80 -1.18 11.84 9.61
N ILE A 81 -0.53 12.80 10.29
CA ILE A 81 0.52 12.48 11.27
C ILE A 81 -0.09 11.67 12.42
N GLY A 82 -1.22 12.12 12.98
CA GLY A 82 -1.91 11.43 14.07
C GLY A 82 -2.30 10.00 13.70
N TYR A 83 -2.87 9.80 12.51
CA TYR A 83 -3.18 8.47 11.96
C TYR A 83 -1.94 7.58 11.92
N GLN A 84 -0.83 8.09 11.39
CA GLN A 84 0.39 7.32 11.22
C GLN A 84 1.01 6.95 12.57
N THR A 85 1.01 7.88 13.53
CA THR A 85 1.43 7.63 14.92
C THR A 85 0.56 6.56 15.59
N VAL A 86 -0.76 6.62 15.41
CA VAL A 86 -1.69 5.61 15.95
C VAL A 86 -1.42 4.23 15.35
N MET A 87 -1.17 4.13 14.04
CA MET A 87 -0.82 2.87 13.39
C MET A 87 0.49 2.28 13.94
N VAL A 88 1.53 3.11 14.09
CA VAL A 88 2.80 2.69 14.70
C VAL A 88 2.57 2.23 16.15
N PHE A 89 1.78 2.96 16.94
CA PHE A 89 1.43 2.58 18.31
C PHE A 89 0.67 1.25 18.38
N PHE A 90 -0.26 1.01 17.45
CA PHE A 90 -1.01 -0.24 17.38
C PHE A 90 -0.12 -1.43 17.06
N ILE A 91 0.82 -1.29 16.12
CA ILE A 91 1.72 -2.38 15.75
C ILE A 91 2.76 -2.61 16.85
N PHE A 92 3.40 -1.55 17.35
CA PHE A 92 4.53 -1.65 18.27
C PHE A 92 4.13 -2.02 19.71
N TYR A 93 3.00 -1.50 20.19
CA TYR A 93 2.61 -1.66 21.60
C TYR A 93 1.35 -2.52 21.76
N LYS A 94 0.22 -2.09 21.16
CA LYS A 94 -1.09 -2.65 21.50
C LYS A 94 -1.32 -4.08 20.97
N TYR A 95 -0.97 -4.33 19.71
CA TYR A 95 -1.19 -5.61 19.02
C TYR A 95 0.13 -6.30 18.62
N ASN A 96 1.23 -5.98 19.31
CA ASN A 96 2.56 -6.51 19.01
C ASN A 96 2.63 -8.05 19.02
N LYS A 97 1.74 -8.72 19.76
CA LYS A 97 1.68 -10.19 19.78
C LYS A 97 1.31 -10.81 18.43
N THR A 98 0.56 -10.10 17.59
CA THR A 98 0.14 -10.58 16.26
C THR A 98 1.04 -10.07 15.14
N TYR A 99 2.13 -9.38 15.49
CA TYR A 99 3.07 -8.83 14.53
C TYR A 99 4.14 -9.86 14.15
N ASN A 100 4.20 -10.20 12.85
CA ASN A 100 5.15 -11.19 12.33
C ASN A 100 6.51 -10.56 12.00
N LYS A 101 7.36 -10.40 13.02
CA LYS A 101 8.71 -9.83 12.86
C LYS A 101 9.59 -10.60 11.87
N ARG A 102 9.36 -11.91 11.69
CA ARG A 102 10.14 -12.77 10.78
C ARG A 102 10.10 -12.31 9.32
N TYR A 103 8.96 -11.77 8.86
CA TYR A 103 8.78 -11.36 7.47
C TYR A 103 9.09 -9.87 7.22
N ASP A 104 9.24 -9.06 8.28
CA ASP A 104 9.57 -7.63 8.17
C ASP A 104 11.09 -7.39 8.31
N ASN A 105 11.92 -8.09 7.53
CA ASN A 105 13.39 -8.02 7.59
C ASN A 105 14.02 -6.93 6.71
N PHE A 106 13.22 -6.11 6.02
CA PHE A 106 13.72 -5.11 5.08
C PHE A 106 14.66 -4.06 5.71
N PRO A 107 15.82 -3.74 5.11
CA PRO A 107 16.78 -2.78 5.68
C PRO A 107 16.35 -1.32 5.48
N ILE A 108 15.61 -0.75 6.43
CA ILE A 108 15.14 0.65 6.36
C ILE A 108 16.27 1.68 6.37
N THR A 109 17.43 1.33 6.93
CA THR A 109 18.60 2.22 7.01
C THR A 109 19.12 2.58 5.61
N VAL A 110 19.06 1.64 4.67
CA VAL A 110 19.43 1.87 3.27
C VAL A 110 18.49 2.88 2.62
N LEU A 111 17.17 2.76 2.85
CA LEU A 111 16.20 3.71 2.31
C LEU A 111 16.40 5.12 2.88
N LEU A 112 16.65 5.22 4.19
CA LEU A 112 16.94 6.49 4.85
C LEU A 112 18.22 7.14 4.31
N ALA A 113 19.28 6.34 4.12
CA ALA A 113 20.54 6.82 3.56
C ALA A 113 20.38 7.30 2.12
N VAL A 114 19.74 6.51 1.26
CA VAL A 114 19.47 6.87 -0.14
C VAL A 114 18.59 8.12 -0.21
N GLY A 115 17.51 8.19 0.57
CA GLY A 115 16.64 9.36 0.65
C GLY A 115 17.39 10.63 1.09
N GLY A 116 18.27 10.50 2.09
CA GLY A 116 19.12 11.60 2.57
C GLY A 116 20.11 12.09 1.52
N ILE A 117 20.85 11.17 0.88
CA ILE A 117 21.85 11.52 -0.15
C ILE A 117 21.18 12.17 -1.37
N VAL A 118 20.13 11.54 -1.92
CA VAL A 118 19.43 12.08 -3.09
C VAL A 118 18.77 13.42 -2.77
N GLY A 119 18.13 13.54 -1.59
CA GLY A 119 17.54 14.79 -1.14
C GLY A 119 18.57 15.92 -1.04
N LEU A 120 19.77 15.62 -0.51
CA LEU A 120 20.87 16.59 -0.40
C LEU A 120 21.40 17.03 -1.76
N LEU A 121 21.55 16.12 -2.71
CA LEU A 121 22.03 16.43 -4.06
C LEU A 121 21.05 17.29 -4.88
N VAL A 122 19.76 17.17 -4.60
CA VAL A 122 18.71 17.88 -5.35
C VAL A 122 18.40 19.26 -4.78
N THR A 123 18.64 19.48 -3.49
CA THR A 123 18.42 20.78 -2.86
C THR A 123 19.33 21.85 -3.45
N ARG A 124 18.71 22.94 -3.93
CA ARG A 124 19.39 24.08 -4.57
C ARG A 124 19.11 25.40 -3.85
N ALA A 125 18.35 25.38 -2.75
CA ALA A 125 17.96 26.56 -2.00
C ALA A 125 19.14 27.36 -1.42
N SER A 126 18.91 28.68 -1.33
CA SER A 126 19.72 29.60 -0.52
C SER A 126 19.63 29.30 0.98
N PHE A 127 20.63 29.77 1.73
CA PHE A 127 20.87 29.48 3.16
C PHE A 127 19.64 29.55 4.08
N TRP A 128 18.73 30.51 3.86
CA TRP A 128 17.55 30.75 4.72
C TRP A 128 16.41 29.72 4.55
N SER A 129 16.33 29.05 3.40
CA SER A 129 15.30 28.05 3.08
C SER A 129 15.88 26.63 2.90
N TYR A 130 17.19 26.49 3.11
CA TYR A 130 17.92 25.26 2.82
C TYR A 130 17.35 24.04 3.57
N TYR A 131 17.13 24.16 4.87
CA TYR A 131 16.62 23.04 5.69
C TYR A 131 15.20 22.62 5.29
N GLU A 132 14.36 23.56 4.86
CA GLU A 132 12.98 23.27 4.48
C GLU A 132 12.91 22.55 3.15
N GLU A 133 13.65 23.03 2.16
CA GLU A 133 13.75 22.40 0.86
C GLU A 133 14.43 21.02 0.97
N LEU A 134 15.45 20.90 1.82
CA LEU A 134 16.10 19.63 2.11
C LEU A 134 15.12 18.61 2.71
N CYS A 135 14.41 18.96 3.79
CA CYS A 135 13.41 18.08 4.40
C CYS A 135 12.30 17.71 3.40
N TYR A 136 11.88 18.67 2.57
CA TYR A 136 10.89 18.44 1.51
C TYR A 136 11.39 17.42 0.47
N ASN A 137 12.59 17.62 -0.09
CA ASN A 137 13.19 16.74 -1.09
C ASN A 137 13.46 15.34 -0.53
N ILE A 138 14.01 15.23 0.68
CA ILE A 138 14.19 13.94 1.36
C ILE A 138 12.82 13.26 1.54
N SER A 139 11.79 14.00 1.97
CA SER A 139 10.46 13.43 2.14
C SER A 139 9.87 12.88 0.83
N LEU A 140 10.09 13.56 -0.31
CA LEU A 140 9.62 13.10 -1.62
C LEU A 140 10.25 11.77 -2.01
N VAL A 141 11.57 11.64 -1.84
CA VAL A 141 12.27 10.39 -2.13
C VAL A 141 11.80 9.29 -1.20
N LEU A 142 11.81 9.54 0.12
CA LEU A 142 11.43 8.54 1.11
C LEU A 142 9.99 8.06 0.92
N GLU A 143 9.05 8.94 0.58
CA GLU A 143 7.67 8.55 0.35
C GLU A 143 7.51 7.64 -0.88
N SER A 144 8.32 7.87 -1.92
CA SER A 144 8.28 7.05 -3.12
C SER A 144 8.67 5.59 -2.83
N VAL A 145 9.58 5.36 -1.89
CA VAL A 145 10.11 4.04 -1.51
C VAL A 145 9.55 3.49 -0.19
N ALA A 146 8.79 4.29 0.56
CA ALA A 146 8.33 3.93 1.91
C ALA A 146 7.47 2.66 1.95
N ILE A 147 6.78 2.34 0.85
CA ILE A 147 5.91 1.16 0.73
C ILE A 147 6.70 -0.15 0.58
N LEU A 148 7.98 -0.11 0.16
CA LEU A 148 8.76 -1.30 -0.17
C LEU A 148 8.76 -2.40 0.90
N PRO A 149 8.97 -2.11 2.21
CA PRO A 149 8.96 -3.17 3.21
C PRO A 149 7.62 -3.91 3.29
N GLN A 150 6.50 -3.20 3.10
CA GLN A 150 5.16 -3.78 3.08
C GLN A 150 4.97 -4.68 1.86
N LEU A 151 5.43 -4.25 0.68
CA LEU A 151 5.30 -5.05 -0.54
C LEU A 151 6.09 -6.36 -0.42
N VAL A 152 7.34 -6.29 0.05
CA VAL A 152 8.19 -7.47 0.28
C VAL A 152 7.58 -8.39 1.34
N MET A 153 7.11 -7.84 2.45
CA MET A 153 6.46 -8.64 3.51
C MET A 153 5.20 -9.35 2.99
N THR A 154 4.40 -8.68 2.16
CA THR A 154 3.20 -9.29 1.55
C THR A 154 3.55 -10.40 0.55
N GLN A 155 4.66 -10.27 -0.17
CA GLN A 155 5.15 -11.33 -1.07
C GLN A 155 5.65 -12.55 -0.27
N GLU A 156 6.42 -12.34 0.80
CA GLU A 156 6.99 -13.46 1.57
C GLU A 156 6.00 -14.18 2.47
N THR A 157 4.95 -13.49 2.93
CA THR A 157 3.99 -14.11 3.84
C THR A 157 3.09 -15.10 3.11
N GLU A 158 2.96 -15.01 1.77
CA GLU A 158 1.99 -15.76 0.92
C GLU A 158 0.51 -15.61 1.36
N ASP A 159 0.23 -15.12 2.56
CA ASP A 159 -1.09 -14.83 3.08
C ASP A 159 -1.45 -13.38 2.74
N CYS A 160 -1.81 -13.19 1.48
CA CYS A 160 -2.39 -11.95 1.01
C CYS A 160 -3.81 -11.80 1.58
N GLU A 161 -3.92 -11.36 2.84
CA GLU A 161 -5.22 -10.99 3.41
C GLU A 161 -5.91 -10.02 2.44
N SER A 162 -7.05 -10.42 1.88
CA SER A 162 -7.78 -9.68 0.84
C SER A 162 -7.96 -8.19 1.22
N MET A 163 -8.17 -7.88 2.50
CA MET A 163 -8.29 -6.50 3.00
C MET A 163 -7.01 -5.66 2.84
N THR A 164 -5.83 -6.24 3.02
CA THR A 164 -4.54 -5.56 2.79
C THR A 164 -4.33 -5.29 1.30
N GLY A 165 -4.76 -6.22 0.43
CA GLY A 165 -4.73 -6.04 -1.03
C GLY A 165 -5.57 -4.84 -1.49
N HIS A 166 -6.81 -4.70 -1.00
CA HIS A 166 -7.67 -3.55 -1.32
C HIS A 166 -7.05 -2.21 -0.88
N TYR A 167 -6.38 -2.20 0.29
CA TYR A 167 -5.65 -1.03 0.76
C TYR A 167 -4.51 -0.65 -0.20
N ILE A 168 -3.67 -1.61 -0.60
CA ILE A 168 -2.54 -1.34 -1.50
C ILE A 168 -3.04 -0.93 -2.90
N ILE A 169 -4.13 -1.52 -3.39
CA ILE A 169 -4.78 -1.12 -4.66
C ILE A 169 -5.27 0.32 -4.60
N THR A 170 -5.98 0.68 -3.52
CA THR A 170 -6.45 2.06 -3.31
C THR A 170 -5.25 3.02 -3.21
N LEU A 171 -4.14 2.57 -2.61
CA LEU A 171 -2.89 3.32 -2.57
C LEU A 171 -2.24 3.48 -3.98
N GLY A 172 -2.26 2.47 -4.83
CA GLY A 172 -1.76 2.63 -6.20
C GLY A 172 -2.60 3.62 -7.00
N LEU A 173 -3.93 3.55 -6.86
CA LEU A 173 -4.87 4.41 -7.59
C LEU A 173 -4.72 5.88 -7.25
N TYR A 174 -4.58 6.28 -5.96
CA TYR A 174 -4.39 7.70 -5.67
C TYR A 174 -3.08 8.23 -6.25
N ARG A 175 -2.03 7.41 -6.34
CA ARG A 175 -0.76 7.81 -6.96
C ARG A 175 -0.89 7.97 -8.46
N ALA A 176 -1.58 7.07 -9.14
CA ALA A 176 -1.88 7.21 -10.56
C ALA A 176 -2.65 8.52 -10.84
N CYS A 177 -3.66 8.84 -10.02
CA CYS A 177 -4.39 10.10 -10.13
C CYS A 177 -3.50 11.33 -9.90
N TYR A 178 -2.64 11.34 -8.87
CA TYR A 178 -1.69 12.43 -8.64
C TYR A 178 -0.68 12.59 -9.77
N LEU A 179 -0.18 11.49 -10.33
CA LEU A 179 0.75 11.52 -11.45
C LEU A 179 0.11 12.19 -12.67
N ILE A 180 -1.14 11.82 -13.02
CA ILE A 180 -1.90 12.46 -14.10
C ILE A 180 -2.05 13.96 -13.85
N HIS A 181 -2.42 14.33 -12.61
CA HIS A 181 -2.51 15.73 -12.20
C HIS A 181 -1.20 16.49 -12.46
N PHE A 182 -0.06 15.97 -12.00
CA PHE A 182 1.24 16.63 -12.17
C PHE A 182 1.68 16.73 -13.64
N VAL A 183 1.41 15.70 -14.44
CA VAL A 183 1.69 15.72 -15.89
C VAL A 183 0.89 16.83 -16.57
N ILE A 184 -0.41 16.97 -16.25
CA ILE A 184 -1.25 18.04 -16.81
C ILE A 184 -0.73 19.43 -16.42
N LEU A 185 -0.38 19.66 -15.16
CA LEU A 185 0.19 20.96 -14.74
C LEU A 185 1.52 21.26 -15.44
N ARG A 186 2.34 20.24 -15.70
CA ARG A 186 3.59 20.40 -16.43
C ARG A 186 3.37 20.77 -17.89
N MET A 187 2.36 20.20 -18.54
CA MET A 187 1.93 20.58 -19.89
C MET A 187 1.44 22.04 -19.93
N GLN A 188 0.80 22.50 -18.85
CA GLN A 188 0.34 23.88 -18.70
C GLN A 188 1.44 24.88 -18.28
N ARG A 189 2.72 24.46 -18.24
CA ARG A 189 3.88 25.28 -17.84
C ARG A 189 3.75 25.96 -16.46
N ARG A 190 3.02 25.36 -15.51
CA ARG A 190 2.78 25.91 -14.17
C ARG A 190 3.95 25.79 -13.18
N GLY A 191 5.19 25.73 -13.67
CA GLY A 191 6.39 25.74 -12.81
C GLY A 191 6.47 24.57 -11.83
N ILE A 192 6.07 23.36 -12.25
CA ILE A 192 6.25 22.16 -11.42
C ILE A 192 7.68 21.63 -11.54
N ASP A 193 8.28 21.31 -10.39
CA ASP A 193 9.58 20.66 -10.32
C ASP A 193 9.56 19.27 -10.94
N MET A 194 10.48 19.04 -11.88
CA MET A 194 10.65 17.73 -12.54
C MET A 194 10.93 16.62 -11.53
N PHE A 195 11.60 16.95 -10.42
CA PHE A 195 11.92 16.01 -9.37
C PHE A 195 10.67 15.36 -8.76
N MET A 196 9.60 16.14 -8.52
CA MET A 196 8.34 15.62 -7.98
C MET A 196 7.66 14.64 -8.94
N ILE A 197 7.77 14.86 -10.25
CA ILE A 197 7.22 13.93 -11.26
C ILE A 197 8.04 12.64 -11.29
N ILE A 198 9.38 12.74 -11.20
CA ILE A 198 10.27 11.57 -11.17
C ILE A 198 9.99 10.70 -9.95
N THR A 199 9.89 11.28 -8.75
CA THR A 199 9.58 10.51 -7.54
C THR A 199 8.17 9.91 -7.59
N ALA A 200 7.20 10.62 -8.17
CA ALA A 200 5.86 10.07 -8.41
C ALA A 200 5.88 8.89 -9.38
N LEU A 201 6.68 8.96 -10.46
CA LEU A 201 6.85 7.86 -11.42
C LEU A 201 7.49 6.63 -10.77
N VAL A 202 8.56 6.82 -9.98
CA VAL A 202 9.20 5.73 -9.22
C VAL A 202 8.16 5.04 -8.33
N GLN A 203 7.38 5.83 -7.59
CA GLN A 203 6.36 5.30 -6.71
C GLN A 203 5.27 4.53 -7.46
N THR A 204 4.74 5.09 -8.55
CA THR A 204 3.74 4.41 -9.39
C THR A 204 4.29 3.13 -10.00
N GLY A 205 5.55 3.13 -10.43
CA GLY A 205 6.24 1.94 -10.95
C GLY A 205 6.30 0.81 -9.91
N LEU A 206 6.63 1.13 -8.65
CA LEU A 206 6.63 0.14 -7.56
C LEU A 206 5.24 -0.44 -7.29
N TYR A 207 4.17 0.38 -7.37
CA TYR A 207 2.81 -0.14 -7.26
C TYR A 207 2.42 -1.04 -8.43
N ILE A 208 2.83 -0.72 -9.66
CA ILE A 208 2.56 -1.54 -10.84
C ILE A 208 3.26 -2.90 -10.72
N ASP A 209 4.54 -2.91 -10.33
CA ASP A 209 5.31 -4.14 -10.11
C ASP A 209 4.63 -5.03 -9.05
N PHE A 210 4.20 -4.43 -7.95
CA PHE A 210 3.42 -5.16 -6.94
C PHE A 210 2.10 -5.70 -7.49
N PHE A 211 1.34 -4.92 -8.26
CA PHE A 211 0.07 -5.40 -8.82
C PHE A 211 0.28 -6.56 -9.79
N TYR A 212 1.36 -6.54 -10.56
CA TYR A 212 1.72 -7.65 -11.44
C TYR A 212 1.99 -8.93 -10.64
N VAL A 213 2.82 -8.85 -9.60
CA VAL A 213 3.12 -9.99 -8.72
C VAL A 213 1.87 -10.47 -7.98
N TYR A 214 1.11 -9.56 -7.40
CA TYR A 214 -0.12 -9.86 -6.66
C TYR A 214 -1.17 -10.54 -7.54
N TYR A 215 -1.39 -10.04 -8.76
CA TYR A 215 -2.31 -10.65 -9.72
C TYR A 215 -1.83 -12.06 -10.07
N SER A 216 -0.56 -12.22 -10.44
CA SER A 216 0.00 -13.54 -10.78
C SER A 216 -0.16 -14.56 -9.64
N TYR A 217 0.04 -14.11 -8.40
CA TYR A 217 -0.15 -14.94 -7.20
C TYR A 217 -1.62 -15.34 -6.98
N VAL A 218 -2.55 -14.39 -7.03
CA VAL A 218 -3.98 -14.64 -6.81
C VAL A 218 -4.55 -15.62 -7.84
N PHE A 219 -4.12 -15.53 -9.10
CA PHE A 219 -4.58 -16.44 -10.15
C PHE A 219 -3.98 -17.84 -9.98
N THR A 220 -2.69 -17.94 -9.68
CA THR A 220 -2.02 -19.23 -9.39
C THR A 220 -2.68 -19.95 -8.21
N ASN A 221 -3.00 -19.22 -7.13
CA ASN A 221 -3.66 -19.81 -5.97
C ASN A 221 -5.11 -20.23 -6.20
N LYS A 222 -5.84 -19.53 -7.08
CA LYS A 222 -7.17 -19.98 -7.50
C LYS A 222 -7.08 -21.30 -8.26
N GLU A 223 -6.11 -21.44 -9.15
CA GLU A 223 -5.91 -22.69 -9.90
C GLU A 223 -5.49 -23.84 -9.00
N SER A 224 -4.59 -23.60 -8.04
CA SER A 224 -4.16 -24.64 -7.09
C SER A 224 -5.30 -25.08 -6.17
N GLY A 225 -6.11 -24.15 -5.65
CA GLY A 225 -7.29 -24.46 -4.84
C GLY A 225 -8.33 -25.28 -5.61
N ILE A 226 -8.63 -24.90 -6.87
CA ILE A 226 -9.54 -25.65 -7.75
C ILE A 226 -9.01 -27.06 -8.02
N ASN A 227 -7.70 -27.22 -8.23
CA ASN A 227 -7.09 -28.52 -8.47
C ASN A 227 -7.15 -29.43 -7.23
N ILE A 228 -6.98 -28.88 -6.03
CA ILE A 228 -7.13 -29.64 -4.77
C ILE A 228 -8.59 -30.08 -4.59
N GLU A 229 -9.57 -29.18 -4.80
CA GLU A 229 -10.99 -29.54 -4.72
C GLU A 229 -11.39 -30.62 -5.73
N ARG A 230 -10.85 -30.58 -6.96
CA ARG A 230 -11.05 -31.62 -7.96
C ARG A 230 -10.48 -32.96 -7.50
N LYS A 231 -9.23 -32.99 -6.99
CA LYS A 231 -8.62 -34.22 -6.45
C LYS A 231 -9.41 -34.81 -5.28
N VAL A 232 -9.88 -33.97 -4.36
CA VAL A 232 -10.71 -34.41 -3.22
C VAL A 232 -12.05 -34.98 -3.69
N LYS A 233 -12.68 -34.38 -4.71
CA LYS A 233 -13.90 -34.94 -5.32
C LYS A 233 -13.66 -36.27 -6.03
N GLU A 234 -12.55 -36.40 -6.75
CA GLU A 234 -12.16 -37.65 -7.41
C GLU A 234 -11.89 -38.77 -6.40
N GLU A 235 -11.21 -38.48 -5.29
CA GLU A 235 -10.98 -39.45 -4.21
C GLU A 235 -12.28 -39.85 -3.50
N LYS A 236 -13.19 -38.91 -3.23
CA LYS A 236 -14.51 -39.23 -2.66
C LYS A 236 -15.33 -40.13 -3.58
N ASN A 237 -15.37 -39.82 -4.89
CA ASN A 237 -16.09 -40.65 -5.86
C ASN A 237 -15.49 -42.06 -5.97
N LYS A 238 -14.16 -42.21 -5.91
CA LYS A 238 -13.51 -43.54 -5.88
C LYS A 238 -13.86 -44.33 -4.62
N ASN A 239 -13.92 -43.68 -3.46
CA ASN A 239 -14.25 -44.34 -2.20
C ASN A 239 -15.73 -44.77 -2.14
N GLU A 240 -16.65 -43.98 -2.71
CA GLU A 240 -18.06 -44.37 -2.84
C GLU A 240 -18.27 -45.55 -3.81
N PHE A 241 -17.56 -45.56 -4.95
CA PHE A 241 -17.59 -46.68 -5.90
C PHE A 241 -17.03 -47.97 -5.29
N GLY A 242 -15.91 -47.90 -4.57
CA GLY A 242 -15.31 -49.07 -3.91
C GLY A 242 -16.16 -49.65 -2.77
N PHE A 243 -16.94 -48.82 -2.08
CA PHE A 243 -17.88 -49.28 -1.05
C PHE A 243 -19.12 -49.97 -1.67
N GLY A 244 -19.60 -49.48 -2.81
CA GLY A 244 -20.69 -50.09 -3.58
C GLY A 244 -20.33 -51.47 -4.15
N GLU A 245 -19.12 -51.64 -4.66
CA GLU A 245 -18.64 -52.95 -5.14
C GLU A 245 -18.49 -53.98 -4.00
N MET A 246 -18.02 -53.59 -2.82
CA MET A 246 -17.94 -54.50 -1.67
C MET A 246 -19.32 -54.95 -1.15
N GLN A 247 -20.34 -54.08 -1.19
CA GLN A 247 -21.71 -54.46 -0.84
C GLN A 247 -22.35 -55.35 -1.92
N GLY A 248 -22.04 -55.13 -3.20
CA GLY A 248 -22.46 -55.99 -4.31
C GLY A 248 -21.81 -57.38 -4.30
N LEU A 249 -20.52 -57.48 -3.97
CA LEU A 249 -19.81 -58.76 -3.85
C LEU A 249 -20.27 -59.58 -2.64
N ASN A 250 -20.58 -58.94 -1.52
CA ASN A 250 -21.14 -59.64 -0.37
C ASN A 250 -22.54 -60.18 -0.66
N SER A 251 -23.42 -59.43 -1.35
CA SER A 251 -24.77 -59.92 -1.69
C SER A 251 -24.75 -61.04 -2.75
N MET A 252 -23.79 -61.03 -3.68
CA MET A 252 -23.64 -62.06 -4.73
C MET A 252 -23.09 -63.40 -4.20
N ASN A 253 -22.30 -63.39 -3.12
CA ASN A 253 -21.81 -64.60 -2.46
C ASN A 253 -22.89 -65.34 -1.64
N TYR A 254 -23.98 -64.68 -1.27
CA TYR A 254 -25.13 -65.33 -0.62
C TYR A 254 -26.07 -66.03 -1.61
N THR A 255 -26.04 -65.67 -2.90
CA THR A 255 -26.95 -66.25 -3.92
C THR A 255 -26.40 -67.51 -4.58
N LYS A 256 -25.12 -67.85 -4.39
CA LYS A 256 -24.48 -69.07 -4.98
C LYS A 256 -24.39 -70.27 -4.02
N ARG A 257 -25.01 -70.21 -2.83
CA ARG A 257 -25.18 -71.36 -1.92
C ARG A 257 -26.65 -71.73 -1.76
N VAL A 258 -27.29 -72.18 -2.85
CA VAL A 258 -28.49 -73.02 -2.84
C VAL A 258 -28.38 -73.98 -4.03
#